data_AF-G2FF28-F1
#
_entry.id   AF-G2FF28-F1
#
_cell.length_a   1.000
_cell.length_b   1.000
_cell.length_c   1.000
_cell.angle_alpha   90.00
_cell.angle_beta   90.00
_cell.angle_gamma   90.00
#
_symmetry.space_group_name_H-M   'P 1'
#
loop_
_entity.id
_entity.type
_entity.pdbx_description
1 polymer ?
#
loop_
_entity_poly.entity_id
_entity_poly.type
_entity_poly.pdbx_seq_one_letter_code
_entity_poly.pdbx_strand_id
1 'polypeptide(L)'
;MRHPILIQTLILASLALPLQAKDRPFIDEADPQARDDLEETVWKEQATKLPELPKAENLVEFQVDDPNSRFRYFIDRSALQLGKDGVTRTLIVIRSASGAINTSFEGFHCGERRYKVYAYSGKKGLKAVKRAKWKRVMKSGYGNFRDPLYSHYLCDILTGLPYTPEQTIRAMQSNQSLQERPSFIDD
;
A
#
# COMPACT_ATOMS: atom_id res chain seq x y z
N MET A 1 51.97 -4.86 89.24
CA MET A 1 51.21 -3.60 89.39
C MET A 1 50.08 -3.57 88.36
N ARG A 2 49.01 -2.85 88.69
CA ARG A 2 47.65 -2.86 88.11
C ARG A 2 47.55 -2.45 86.62
N HIS A 3 46.65 -3.15 85.89
CA HIS A 3 45.65 -2.76 84.86
C HIS A 3 45.77 -1.40 84.10
N PRO A 4 45.33 -1.28 82.82
CA PRO A 4 43.95 -1.61 82.45
C PRO A 4 43.63 -2.13 81.03
N ILE A 5 42.42 -2.65 80.95
CA ILE A 5 41.63 -3.05 79.78
C ILE A 5 41.28 -1.82 78.94
N LEU A 6 41.46 -1.90 77.62
CA LEU A 6 40.97 -0.91 76.66
C LEU A 6 40.14 -1.61 75.59
N ILE A 7 38.84 -1.34 75.65
CA ILE A 7 37.83 -1.69 74.67
C ILE A 7 38.13 -0.88 73.40
N GLN A 8 38.43 -1.54 72.27
CA GLN A 8 38.43 -0.88 70.97
C GLN A 8 37.34 -1.47 70.08
N THR A 9 36.45 -0.57 69.66
CA THR A 9 35.24 -0.77 68.88
C THR A 9 35.53 -1.25 67.46
N LEU A 10 34.77 -2.26 67.02
CA LEU A 10 34.71 -2.77 65.66
C LEU A 10 34.11 -1.69 64.74
N ILE A 11 34.88 -1.16 63.79
CA ILE A 11 34.36 -0.31 62.70
C ILE A 11 34.30 -1.17 61.44
N LEU A 12 33.08 -1.59 61.06
CA LEU A 12 32.81 -2.15 59.73
C LEU A 12 32.92 -1.01 58.71
N ALA A 13 34.02 -0.96 57.96
CA ALA A 13 34.15 -0.08 56.80
C ALA A 13 33.38 -0.70 55.62
N SER A 14 32.19 -0.18 55.34
CA SER A 14 31.42 -0.53 54.15
C SER A 14 32.19 -0.04 52.90
N LEU A 15 32.73 -0.98 52.11
CA LEU A 15 33.20 -0.65 50.76
C LEU A 15 32.00 -0.26 49.90
N ALA A 16 31.80 1.04 49.70
CA ALA A 16 30.92 1.54 48.65
C ALA A 16 31.61 1.29 47.30
N LEU A 17 31.15 0.29 46.56
CA LEU A 17 31.47 0.16 45.14
C LEU A 17 30.82 1.33 44.40
N PRO A 18 31.56 2.15 43.63
CA PRO A 18 30.94 3.17 42.81
C PRO A 18 30.07 2.46 41.76
N LEU A 19 28.76 2.70 41.82
CA LEU A 19 27.84 2.31 40.78
C LEU A 19 28.17 3.16 39.55
N GLN A 20 28.99 2.64 38.64
CA GLN A 20 29.33 3.35 37.42
C GLN A 20 28.16 3.21 36.44
N ALA A 21 27.15 4.06 36.62
CA ALA A 21 26.12 4.29 35.62
C ALA A 21 26.83 4.88 34.39
N LYS A 22 26.94 4.10 33.31
CA LYS A 22 27.26 4.66 32.00
C LYS A 22 26.13 5.60 31.65
N ASP A 23 26.39 6.90 31.66
CA ASP A 23 25.58 7.88 30.96
C ASP A 23 25.32 7.32 29.57
N ARG A 24 24.04 7.06 29.26
CA ARG A 24 23.62 6.84 27.88
C ARG A 24 23.28 8.24 27.38
N PRO A 25 24.21 8.96 26.72
CA PRO A 25 23.79 10.17 26.05
C PRO A 25 22.77 9.71 25.01
N PHE A 26 21.57 10.24 25.16
CA PHE A 26 20.59 10.28 24.09
C PHE A 26 21.35 10.76 22.84
N ILE A 27 21.47 9.90 21.82
CA ILE A 27 22.13 10.25 20.57
C ILE A 27 21.23 11.28 19.89
N ASP A 28 21.53 12.56 20.13
CA ASP A 28 20.91 13.72 19.46
C ASP A 28 21.93 14.47 18.59
N GLU A 29 23.13 13.91 18.40
CA GLU A 29 24.04 14.38 17.36
C GLU A 29 23.70 13.66 16.06
N ALA A 30 23.00 14.36 15.18
CA ALA A 30 22.87 13.97 13.79
C ALA A 30 24.28 13.80 13.22
N ASP A 31 24.67 12.55 12.98
CA ASP A 31 25.92 12.22 12.30
C ASP A 31 25.95 13.00 10.97
N PRO A 32 26.90 13.94 10.77
CA PRO A 32 26.99 14.71 9.54
C PRO A 32 27.30 13.84 8.31
N GLN A 33 27.71 12.58 8.55
CA GLN A 33 27.99 11.57 7.54
C GLN A 33 26.85 10.55 7.40
N ALA A 34 25.71 10.75 8.09
CA ALA A 34 24.49 10.00 7.85
C ALA A 34 23.91 10.37 6.47
N ARG A 35 24.47 9.69 5.47
CA ARG A 35 23.94 9.39 4.14
C ARG A 35 24.00 10.49 3.08
N ASP A 36 25.21 10.86 2.70
CA ASP A 36 25.50 11.53 1.41
C ASP A 36 25.43 10.56 0.21
N ASP A 37 25.18 9.28 0.46
CA ASP A 37 25.10 8.18 -0.51
C ASP A 37 23.66 7.76 -0.87
N LEU A 38 22.66 8.46 -0.34
CA LEU A 38 21.29 8.36 -0.82
C LEU A 38 21.11 9.18 -2.10
N GLU A 39 21.47 8.60 -3.23
CA GLU A 39 21.02 9.11 -4.51
C GLU A 39 19.47 8.99 -4.52
N GLU A 40 18.77 10.10 -4.27
CA GLU A 40 17.31 10.14 -4.31
C GLU A 40 16.87 9.92 -5.77
N THR A 41 16.67 8.66 -6.15
CA THR A 41 16.25 8.32 -7.51
C THR A 41 14.86 8.90 -7.73
N VAL A 42 14.77 9.99 -8.50
CA VAL A 42 13.50 10.60 -8.86
C VAL A 42 12.64 9.55 -9.57
N TRP A 43 11.55 9.13 -8.92
CA TRP A 43 10.63 8.13 -9.46
C TRP A 43 10.11 8.56 -10.84
N LYS A 44 10.08 7.61 -11.77
CA LYS A 44 9.53 7.81 -13.12
C LYS A 44 8.58 6.68 -13.46
N GLU A 45 7.39 7.07 -13.90
CA GLU A 45 6.38 6.15 -14.39
C GLU A 45 6.87 5.38 -15.62
N GLN A 46 6.70 4.07 -15.59
CA GLN A 46 7.00 3.19 -16.70
C GLN A 46 6.03 3.44 -17.86
N ALA A 47 6.56 3.51 -19.08
CA ALA A 47 5.73 3.52 -20.28
C ALA A 47 4.89 2.23 -20.36
N THR A 48 3.62 2.38 -20.75
CA THR A 48 2.69 1.27 -20.95
C THR A 48 2.06 1.35 -22.33
N LYS A 49 1.80 0.19 -22.93
CA LYS A 49 1.00 0.08 -24.15
C LYS A 49 -0.48 0.03 -23.77
N LEU A 50 -1.37 0.40 -24.69
CA LEU A 50 -2.79 0.19 -24.51
C LEU A 50 -3.10 -1.30 -24.74
N PRO A 51 -3.85 -1.95 -23.82
CA PRO A 51 -4.31 -3.32 -24.03
C PRO A 51 -5.41 -3.40 -25.10
N GLU A 52 -5.77 -4.61 -25.50
CA GLU A 52 -6.97 -4.85 -26.30
C GLU A 52 -8.24 -4.57 -25.50
N LEU A 53 -9.40 -4.49 -26.17
CA LEU A 53 -10.67 -4.41 -25.45
C LEU A 53 -10.93 -5.71 -24.68
N PRO A 54 -11.62 -5.63 -23.53
CA PRO A 54 -11.78 -6.78 -22.67
C PRO A 54 -12.74 -7.82 -23.27
N LYS A 55 -12.41 -9.09 -23.07
CA LYS A 55 -13.28 -10.23 -23.43
C LYS A 55 -14.14 -10.65 -22.25
N ALA A 56 -15.35 -11.12 -22.51
CA ALA A 56 -16.28 -11.51 -21.45
C ALA A 56 -15.69 -12.59 -20.53
N GLU A 57 -14.95 -13.56 -21.07
CA GLU A 57 -14.30 -14.61 -20.27
C GLU A 57 -13.19 -14.08 -19.34
N ASN A 58 -12.68 -12.87 -19.55
CA ASN A 58 -11.60 -12.30 -18.75
C ASN A 58 -12.08 -11.35 -17.66
N LEU A 59 -13.38 -11.06 -17.62
CA LEU A 59 -13.94 -10.16 -16.64
C LEU A 59 -14.05 -10.83 -15.28
N VAL A 60 -13.48 -10.18 -14.28
CA VAL A 60 -13.59 -10.57 -12.87
C VAL A 60 -14.29 -9.45 -12.14
N GLU A 61 -15.42 -9.77 -11.52
CA GLU A 61 -16.25 -8.81 -10.79
C GLU A 61 -15.62 -8.49 -9.43
N PHE A 62 -15.72 -7.23 -9.00
CA PHE A 62 -15.35 -6.82 -7.65
C PHE A 62 -16.48 -6.01 -7.02
N GLN A 63 -16.60 -6.12 -5.70
CA GLN A 63 -17.64 -5.40 -4.95
C GLN A 63 -17.19 -3.99 -4.62
N VAL A 64 -18.18 -3.11 -4.55
CA VAL A 64 -18.03 -1.75 -4.04
C VAL A 64 -18.91 -1.58 -2.81
N ASP A 65 -18.44 -0.82 -1.82
CA ASP A 65 -19.16 -0.58 -0.58
C ASP A 65 -20.23 0.52 -0.76
N ASP A 66 -21.13 0.31 -1.72
CA ASP A 66 -22.26 1.18 -1.99
C ASP A 66 -23.53 0.33 -2.17
N PRO A 67 -24.37 0.22 -1.12
CA PRO A 67 -25.59 -0.59 -1.17
C PRO A 67 -26.62 -0.05 -2.17
N ASN A 68 -26.47 1.18 -2.63
CA ASN A 68 -27.36 1.81 -3.61
C ASN A 68 -26.75 1.82 -5.02
N SER A 69 -25.62 1.15 -5.24
CA SER A 69 -24.98 1.13 -6.56
C SER A 69 -25.84 0.38 -7.57
N ARG A 70 -26.17 1.04 -8.69
CA ARG A 70 -26.87 0.43 -9.82
C ARG A 70 -25.92 -0.10 -10.90
N PHE A 71 -24.65 -0.23 -10.53
CA PHE A 71 -23.56 -0.62 -11.42
C PHE A 71 -22.91 -1.90 -10.93
N ARG A 72 -22.43 -2.70 -11.89
CA ARG A 72 -21.52 -3.81 -11.66
C ARG A 72 -20.14 -3.44 -12.18
N TYR A 73 -19.11 -3.80 -11.45
CA TYR A 73 -17.74 -3.38 -11.70
C TYR A 73 -16.85 -4.58 -11.90
N PHE A 74 -16.03 -4.51 -12.93
CA PHE A 74 -15.15 -5.62 -13.31
C PHE A 74 -13.76 -5.06 -13.60
N ILE A 75 -12.76 -5.90 -13.40
CA ILE A 75 -11.46 -5.73 -14.04
C ILE A 75 -11.29 -6.79 -15.14
N ASP A 76 -10.39 -6.54 -16.09
CA ASP A 76 -9.93 -7.57 -17.02
C ASP A 76 -8.64 -8.21 -16.51
N ARG A 77 -8.69 -9.52 -16.22
CA ARG A 77 -7.55 -10.29 -15.71
C ARG A 77 -6.38 -10.38 -16.69
N SER A 78 -6.65 -10.34 -18.01
CA SER A 78 -5.61 -10.40 -19.04
C SER A 78 -4.86 -9.07 -19.22
N ALA A 79 -5.48 -7.96 -18.79
CA ALA A 79 -4.88 -6.63 -18.81
C ALA A 79 -4.31 -6.20 -17.45
N LEU A 80 -4.46 -7.03 -16.40
CA LEU A 80 -3.95 -6.74 -15.06
C LEU A 80 -2.44 -6.96 -15.01
N GLN A 81 -1.69 -5.88 -14.76
CA GLN A 81 -0.24 -5.88 -14.73
C GLN A 81 0.28 -5.05 -13.55
N LEU A 82 1.30 -5.55 -12.85
CA LEU A 82 2.08 -4.77 -11.88
C LEU A 82 3.39 -4.33 -12.55
N GLY A 83 3.57 -3.03 -12.74
CA GLY A 83 4.79 -2.46 -13.31
C GLY A 83 5.95 -2.41 -12.31
N LYS A 84 7.18 -2.34 -12.81
CA LYS A 84 8.38 -2.16 -11.96
C LYS A 84 8.40 -0.81 -11.25
N ASP A 85 7.58 0.12 -11.71
CA ASP A 85 7.34 1.42 -11.11
C ASP A 85 6.34 1.39 -9.94
N GLY A 86 5.87 0.21 -9.53
CA GLY A 86 4.91 0.04 -8.44
C GLY A 86 3.46 0.39 -8.81
N VAL A 87 3.18 0.60 -10.10
CA VAL A 87 1.84 0.94 -10.59
C VAL A 87 1.11 -0.30 -11.11
N THR A 88 -0.01 -0.64 -10.47
CA THR A 88 -0.94 -1.67 -10.93
C THR A 88 -1.84 -1.09 -12.01
N ARG A 89 -1.81 -1.66 -13.23
CA ARG A 89 -2.62 -1.20 -14.37
C ARG A 89 -3.58 -2.29 -14.79
N THR A 90 -4.80 -1.91 -15.14
CA THR A 90 -5.82 -2.84 -15.65
C THR A 90 -6.92 -2.10 -16.40
N LEU A 91 -7.73 -2.85 -17.15
CA LEU A 91 -8.99 -2.36 -17.66
C LEU A 91 -10.06 -2.50 -16.60
N ILE A 92 -10.86 -1.45 -16.44
CA ILE A 92 -12.03 -1.42 -15.58
C ILE A 92 -13.25 -1.34 -16.48
N VAL A 93 -14.21 -2.21 -16.25
CA VAL A 93 -15.50 -2.24 -16.96
C VAL A 93 -16.60 -1.94 -15.96
N ILE A 94 -17.42 -0.94 -16.26
CA ILE A 94 -18.59 -0.57 -15.48
C ILE A 94 -19.82 -0.84 -16.32
N ARG A 95 -20.75 -1.64 -15.80
CA ARG A 95 -22.02 -1.98 -16.46
C ARG A 95 -23.18 -1.41 -15.66
N SER A 96 -24.06 -0.64 -16.29
CA SER A 96 -25.30 -0.19 -15.67
C SER A 96 -26.39 -1.26 -15.75
N ALA A 97 -27.38 -1.17 -14.87
CA ALA A 97 -28.61 -1.97 -14.97
C ALA A 97 -29.36 -1.78 -16.30
N SER A 98 -29.21 -0.63 -16.97
CA SER A 98 -29.79 -0.34 -18.29
C SER A 98 -28.97 -0.86 -19.48
N GLY A 99 -27.85 -1.56 -19.23
CA GLY A 99 -27.01 -2.15 -20.27
C GLY A 99 -25.93 -1.23 -20.85
N ALA A 100 -25.75 -0.02 -20.33
CA ALA A 100 -24.65 0.84 -20.71
C ALA A 100 -23.32 0.29 -20.18
N ILE A 101 -22.29 0.28 -21.02
CA ILE A 101 -20.95 -0.20 -20.67
C ILE A 101 -19.95 0.94 -20.85
N ASN A 102 -19.16 1.19 -19.81
CA ASN A 102 -18.01 2.07 -19.88
C ASN A 102 -16.74 1.28 -19.54
N THR A 103 -15.71 1.41 -20.36
CA THR A 103 -14.42 0.78 -20.11
C THR A 103 -13.32 1.82 -20.08
N SER A 104 -12.45 1.75 -19.08
CA SER A 104 -11.26 2.59 -18.94
C SER A 104 -10.02 1.75 -18.69
N PHE A 105 -8.88 2.16 -19.24
CA PHE A 105 -7.58 1.63 -18.86
C PHE A 105 -6.97 2.55 -17.82
N GLU A 106 -6.77 2.04 -16.61
CA GLU A 106 -6.37 2.83 -15.45
C GLU A 106 -5.14 2.24 -14.78
N GLY A 107 -4.35 3.10 -14.13
CA GLY A 107 -3.24 2.73 -13.26
C GLY A 107 -3.46 3.25 -11.84
N PHE A 108 -3.05 2.47 -10.85
CA PHE A 108 -3.12 2.79 -9.42
C PHE A 108 -1.73 2.75 -8.82
N HIS A 109 -1.38 3.81 -8.11
CA HIS A 109 -0.14 3.91 -7.35
C HIS A 109 -0.49 3.81 -5.86
N CYS A 110 -0.15 2.67 -5.24
CA CYS A 110 -0.50 2.40 -3.85
C CYS A 110 0.20 3.36 -2.88
N GLY A 111 1.52 3.58 -3.01
CA GLY A 111 2.24 4.48 -2.10
C GLY A 111 1.64 5.90 -1.98
N GLU A 112 1.24 6.52 -3.09
CA GLU A 112 0.67 7.88 -3.09
C GLU A 112 -0.87 7.94 -2.98
N ARG A 113 -1.57 6.79 -2.96
CA ARG A 113 -3.02 6.71 -3.08
C ARG A 113 -3.57 7.49 -4.30
N ARG A 114 -3.00 7.23 -5.47
CA ARG A 114 -3.39 7.91 -6.73
C ARG A 114 -3.81 6.92 -7.81
N TYR A 115 -4.66 7.40 -8.70
CA TYR A 115 -4.99 6.71 -9.94
C TYR A 115 -4.79 7.64 -11.14
N LYS A 116 -4.58 7.04 -12.31
CA LYS A 116 -4.51 7.73 -13.59
C LYS A 116 -5.33 6.96 -14.61
N VAL A 117 -6.13 7.69 -15.40
CA VAL A 117 -6.83 7.10 -16.55
C VAL A 117 -5.99 7.33 -17.81
N TYR A 118 -5.50 6.24 -18.40
CA TYR A 118 -4.70 6.26 -19.62
C TYR A 118 -5.56 6.30 -20.87
N ALA A 119 -6.70 5.62 -20.86
CA ALA A 119 -7.59 5.54 -22.02
C ALA A 119 -9.04 5.24 -21.62
N TYR A 120 -9.96 5.54 -22.54
CA TYR A 120 -11.36 5.11 -22.49
C TYR A 120 -11.73 4.32 -23.74
N SER A 121 -12.70 3.42 -23.65
CA SER A 121 -13.29 2.77 -24.83
C SER A 121 -13.94 3.78 -25.75
N GLY A 122 -13.65 3.68 -27.05
CA GLY A 122 -14.37 4.36 -28.11
C GLY A 122 -14.80 3.39 -29.22
N LYS A 123 -15.41 3.93 -30.29
CA LYS A 123 -15.99 3.13 -31.39
C LYS A 123 -15.05 2.13 -32.07
N LYS A 124 -13.73 2.32 -32.01
CA LYS A 124 -12.71 1.51 -32.69
C LYS A 124 -11.68 0.90 -31.72
N GLY A 125 -12.01 0.79 -30.43
CA GLY A 125 -11.08 0.38 -29.38
C GLY A 125 -10.75 1.49 -28.38
N LEU A 126 -9.72 1.27 -27.57
CA LEU A 126 -9.28 2.24 -26.56
C LEU A 126 -8.70 3.49 -27.22
N LYS A 127 -9.04 4.65 -26.66
CA LYS A 127 -8.51 5.96 -27.06
C LYS A 127 -7.74 6.57 -25.91
N ALA A 128 -6.45 6.82 -26.15
CA ALA A 128 -5.56 7.44 -25.16
C ALA A 128 -6.05 8.83 -24.73
N VAL A 129 -5.91 9.11 -23.44
CA VAL A 129 -6.10 10.44 -22.86
C VAL A 129 -4.82 11.25 -23.11
N LYS A 130 -4.90 12.26 -23.97
CA LYS A 130 -3.74 13.06 -24.44
C LYS A 130 -2.88 13.66 -23.31
N ARG A 131 -3.49 14.03 -22.19
CA ARG A 131 -2.82 14.62 -21.02
C ARG A 131 -3.31 13.93 -19.74
N ALA A 132 -3.09 12.62 -19.67
CA ALA A 132 -3.46 11.83 -18.50
C ALA A 132 -2.75 12.36 -17.24
N LYS A 133 -3.51 12.66 -16.19
CA LYS A 133 -3.01 13.18 -14.92
C LYS A 133 -3.31 12.21 -13.79
N TRP A 134 -2.38 12.11 -12.85
CA TRP A 134 -2.60 11.45 -11.57
C TRP A 134 -3.63 12.21 -10.74
N LYS A 135 -4.62 11.50 -10.23
CA LYS A 135 -5.69 12.01 -9.36
C LYS A 135 -5.68 11.21 -8.06
N ARG A 136 -6.10 11.83 -6.96
CA ARG A 136 -6.23 11.15 -5.67
C ARG A 136 -7.39 10.15 -5.72
N VAL A 137 -7.21 8.96 -5.15
CA VAL A 137 -8.35 8.06 -4.85
C VAL A 137 -9.06 8.62 -3.61
N MET A 138 -10.31 9.04 -3.79
CA MET A 138 -11.13 9.63 -2.73
C MET A 138 -11.69 8.53 -1.83
N LYS A 139 -11.80 8.75 -0.51
CA LYS A 139 -12.34 7.75 0.43
C LYS A 139 -13.87 7.65 0.47
N SER A 140 -14.58 8.61 -0.12
CA SER A 140 -16.04 8.66 -0.09
C SER A 140 -16.60 9.39 -1.30
N GLY A 141 -17.85 9.09 -1.64
CA GLY A 141 -18.59 9.69 -2.74
C GLY A 141 -19.41 8.66 -3.52
N TYR A 142 -20.61 9.04 -3.97
CA TYR A 142 -21.47 8.18 -4.76
C TYR A 142 -20.78 7.77 -6.07
N GLY A 143 -20.84 6.48 -6.44
CA GLY A 143 -20.19 5.95 -7.65
C GLY A 143 -18.66 5.89 -7.58
N ASN A 144 -18.07 6.01 -6.40
CA ASN A 144 -16.63 5.96 -6.21
C ASN A 144 -16.10 4.52 -6.08
N PHE A 145 -16.19 3.74 -7.16
CA PHE A 145 -15.68 2.37 -7.21
C PHE A 145 -14.16 2.26 -7.01
N ARG A 146 -13.42 3.35 -7.20
CA ARG A 146 -11.96 3.36 -7.13
C ARG A 146 -11.45 3.15 -5.72
N ASP A 147 -12.22 3.58 -4.72
CA ASP A 147 -11.84 3.41 -3.33
C ASP A 147 -11.80 1.95 -2.90
N PRO A 148 -12.91 1.18 -2.99
CA PRO A 148 -12.89 -0.24 -2.65
C PRO A 148 -11.97 -1.05 -3.57
N LEU A 149 -11.88 -0.71 -4.87
CA LEU A 149 -10.91 -1.35 -5.76
C LEU A 149 -9.47 -1.16 -5.22
N TYR A 150 -9.13 0.06 -4.85
CA TYR A 150 -7.83 0.38 -4.27
C TYR A 150 -7.63 -0.33 -2.92
N SER A 151 -8.53 -0.16 -1.95
CA SER A 151 -8.28 -0.55 -0.56
C SER A 151 -8.44 -2.04 -0.32
N HIS A 152 -9.33 -2.71 -1.04
CA HIS A 152 -9.68 -4.10 -0.76
C HIS A 152 -8.98 -5.10 -1.67
N TYR A 153 -8.63 -4.68 -2.89
CA TYR A 153 -8.20 -5.63 -3.93
C TYR A 153 -6.84 -5.32 -4.54
N LEU A 154 -6.43 -4.05 -4.64
CA LEU A 154 -5.18 -3.67 -5.31
C LEU A 154 -4.03 -3.32 -4.36
N CYS A 155 -4.31 -2.67 -3.23
CA CYS A 155 -3.28 -2.11 -2.37
C CYS A 155 -3.43 -2.57 -0.93
N ASP A 156 -2.29 -2.91 -0.33
CA ASP A 156 -2.16 -2.98 1.12
C ASP A 156 -2.09 -1.55 1.67
N ILE A 157 -3.10 -1.17 2.47
CA ILE A 157 -3.19 0.18 3.01
C ILE A 157 -2.24 0.44 4.17
N LEU A 158 -1.69 -0.62 4.79
CA LEU A 158 -0.74 -0.54 5.89
C LEU A 158 0.68 -0.34 5.38
N THR A 159 1.06 -1.13 4.36
CA THR A 159 2.42 -1.05 3.79
C THR A 159 2.52 -0.08 2.61
N GLY A 160 1.40 0.31 2.00
CA GLY A 160 1.37 1.12 0.78
C GLY A 160 1.83 0.37 -0.47
N LEU A 161 2.03 -0.96 -0.37
CA LEU A 161 2.48 -1.80 -1.47
C LEU A 161 1.29 -2.38 -2.27
N PRO A 162 1.46 -2.61 -3.58
CA PRO A 162 0.46 -3.30 -4.38
C PRO A 162 0.43 -4.80 -4.08
N TYR A 163 -0.75 -5.40 -4.12
CA TYR A 163 -0.90 -6.85 -4.20
C TYR A 163 -0.52 -7.37 -5.60
N THR A 164 -0.12 -8.63 -5.66
CA THR A 164 0.14 -9.32 -6.94
C THR A 164 -1.17 -9.51 -7.74
N PRO A 165 -1.09 -9.58 -9.08
CA PRO A 165 -2.26 -9.89 -9.91
C PRO A 165 -3.02 -11.14 -9.43
N GLU A 166 -2.30 -12.19 -9.03
CA GLU A 166 -2.89 -13.45 -8.55
C GLU A 166 -3.67 -13.25 -7.24
N GLN A 167 -3.13 -12.49 -6.29
CA GLN A 167 -3.83 -12.13 -5.05
C GLN A 167 -5.10 -11.32 -5.34
N THR A 168 -5.00 -10.31 -6.19
CA THR A 168 -6.13 -9.48 -6.60
C THR A 168 -7.26 -10.32 -7.21
N ILE A 169 -6.94 -11.18 -8.20
CA ILE A 169 -7.95 -12.00 -8.87
C ILE A 169 -8.59 -13.01 -7.91
N ARG A 170 -7.79 -13.66 -7.07
CA ARG A 170 -8.29 -14.61 -6.07
C ARG A 170 -9.29 -13.96 -5.12
N ALA A 171 -8.94 -12.79 -4.58
CA ALA A 171 -9.79 -12.05 -3.65
C ALA A 171 -11.14 -11.66 -4.25
N MET A 172 -11.12 -11.17 -5.50
CA MET A 172 -12.34 -10.83 -6.23
C MET A 172 -13.23 -12.06 -6.47
N GLN A 173 -12.63 -13.20 -6.84
CA GLN A 173 -13.38 -14.45 -7.07
C GLN A 173 -13.98 -15.06 -5.80
N SER A 174 -13.29 -14.95 -4.67
CA SER A 174 -13.84 -15.35 -3.37
C SER A 174 -14.79 -14.32 -2.79
N ASN A 175 -14.95 -13.17 -3.44
CA ASN A 175 -15.75 -12.05 -2.97
C ASN A 175 -15.31 -11.58 -1.57
N GLN A 176 -14.00 -11.57 -1.32
CA GLN A 176 -13.40 -11.22 -0.03
C GLN A 176 -12.37 -10.11 -0.20
N SER A 177 -12.36 -9.18 0.76
CA SER A 177 -11.32 -8.15 0.85
C SER A 177 -9.99 -8.78 1.27
N LEU A 178 -8.88 -8.34 0.67
CA LEU A 178 -7.54 -8.72 1.12
C LEU A 178 -7.16 -8.09 2.48
N GLN A 179 -7.88 -7.05 2.92
CA GLN A 179 -7.67 -6.41 4.22
C GLN A 179 -8.28 -7.18 5.39
N GLU A 180 -9.28 -8.03 5.13
CA GLU A 180 -9.92 -8.84 6.17
C GLU A 180 -9.13 -10.09 6.50
N ARG A 181 -8.06 -10.39 5.75
CA ARG A 181 -7.12 -11.44 6.11
C ARG A 181 -6.31 -10.96 7.31
N PRO A 182 -6.30 -11.68 8.45
CA PRO A 182 -5.31 -11.44 9.48
C PRO A 182 -3.93 -11.47 8.81
N SER A 183 -3.18 -10.39 8.94
CA SER A 183 -1.71 -10.51 8.87
C SER A 183 -1.33 -11.63 9.83
N PHE A 184 -0.32 -12.43 9.49
CA PHE A 184 0.05 -13.70 10.16
C PHE A 184 -0.63 -14.96 9.60
N ILE A 185 -0.27 -15.35 8.38
CA ILE A 185 0.22 -16.71 8.11
C ILE A 185 1.37 -16.55 7.10
N ASP A 186 2.58 -16.44 7.64
CA ASP A 186 3.80 -16.79 6.90
C ASP A 186 4.04 -18.30 7.17
N ASP A 187 4.09 -19.12 6.13
CA ASP A 187 4.66 -20.47 6.16
C ASP A 187 6.14 -20.40 5.71
#